data_AF-A0A534MLX8-F1
#
_entry.id   AF-A0A534MLX8-F1
#
_cell.length_a   1.000
_cell.length_b   1.000
_cell.length_c   1.000
_cell.angle_alpha   90.00
_cell.angle_beta   90.00
_cell.angle_gamma   90.00
#
_symmetry.space_group_name_H-M   'P 1'
#
loop_
_entity.id
_entity.type
_entity.pdbx_description
1 polymer ?
#
loop_
_entity_poly.entity_id
_entity_poly.type
_entity_poly.pdbx_seq_one_letter_code
_entity_poly.pdbx_strand_id
1 'polypeptide(L)'
;MEIGCGARVRDFDGRRYFYFWHYERDNGRSVRKEDYLGLADSEKGRSELLRRMAAYHRRAEQEFARRRARIESLFSRADTST
;
A
#
# COMPACT_ATOMS: atom_id res chain seq x y z
N MET A 1 -5.83 0.51 -10.31
CA MET A 1 -5.08 0.98 -9.13
C MET A 1 -3.89 0.04 -8.94
N GLU A 2 -2.69 0.58 -8.84
CA GLU A 2 -1.50 -0.19 -8.46
C GLU A 2 -1.58 -0.46 -6.95
N ILE A 3 -1.20 -1.66 -6.53
CA ILE A 3 -1.14 -2.03 -5.12
C ILE A 3 0.32 -2.33 -4.80
N GLY A 4 0.81 -1.74 -3.73
CA GLY A 4 2.16 -1.95 -3.26
C GLY A 4 2.52 -0.96 -2.16
N CYS A 5 3.25 -1.44 -1.18
CA CYS A 5 3.90 -0.61 -0.17
C CYS A 5 5.27 -1.19 0.18
N GLY A 6 6.09 -0.40 0.87
CA GLY A 6 7.34 -0.88 1.41
C GLY A 6 8.07 0.19 2.21
N ALA A 7 9.18 -0.24 2.80
CA ALA A 7 10.10 0.64 3.50
C ALA A 7 11.30 0.99 2.61
N ARG A 8 11.81 2.20 2.75
CA ARG A 8 13.16 2.57 2.36
C ARG A 8 13.89 3.17 3.55
N VAL A 9 15.18 2.87 3.66
CA VAL A 9 16.11 3.59 4.51
C VAL A 9 16.91 4.52 3.63
N ARG A 10 17.00 5.80 4.02
CA ARG A 10 17.91 6.76 3.39
C ARG A 10 18.93 7.25 4.39
N ASP A 11 20.18 7.30 3.96
CA ASP A 11 21.29 7.88 4.70
C ASP A 11 21.50 9.33 4.27
N PHE A 12 21.52 10.24 5.24
CA PHE A 12 21.88 11.64 5.06
C PHE A 12 22.75 12.07 6.24
N ASP A 13 23.96 12.59 5.95
CA ASP A 13 24.92 13.10 6.95
C ASP A 13 25.17 12.13 8.12
N GLY A 14 25.36 10.84 7.80
CA GLY A 14 25.62 9.78 8.79
C GLY A 14 24.39 9.38 9.63
N ARG A 15 23.20 9.88 9.29
CA ARG A 15 21.94 9.51 9.94
C ARG A 15 21.05 8.75 8.97
N ARG A 16 20.47 7.65 9.47
CA ARG A 16 19.54 6.80 8.73
C ARG A 16 18.11 7.14 9.06
N TYR A 17 17.27 7.20 8.03
CA TYR A 17 15.88 7.59 8.15
C TYR A 17 14.96 6.61 7.45
N PHE A 18 13.86 6.26 8.11
CA PHE A 18 12.80 5.46 7.51
C PHE A 18 11.88 6.33 6.66
N TYR A 19 11.59 5.80 5.48
CA TYR A 19 10.55 6.26 4.60
C TYR A 19 9.61 5.09 4.31
N PHE A 20 8.31 5.30 4.45
CA PHE A 20 7.30 4.34 4.03
C PHE A 20 6.68 4.81 2.72
N TRP A 21 6.83 4.01 1.67
CA TRP A 21 6.18 4.28 0.39
C TRP A 21 4.96 3.38 0.21
N HIS A 22 3.94 3.90 -0.45
CA HIS A 22 2.73 3.16 -0.76
C HIS A 22 1.96 3.78 -1.92
N TYR A 23 1.18 2.96 -2.62
CA TYR A 23 0.23 3.45 -3.61
C TYR A 23 -1.09 3.83 -2.97
N GLU A 24 -1.53 5.06 -3.22
CA GLU A 24 -2.86 5.53 -2.87
C GLU A 24 -3.71 5.74 -4.12
N ARG A 25 -5.04 5.74 -3.92
CA ARG A 25 -5.98 6.14 -4.96
C ARG A 25 -6.26 7.63 -4.83
N ASP A 26 -5.98 8.36 -5.89
CA ASP A 26 -6.30 9.78 -6.00
C ASP A 26 -7.00 10.03 -7.33
N ASN A 27 -8.25 10.51 -7.28
CA ASN A 27 -9.06 10.83 -8.46
C ASN A 27 -9.06 9.73 -9.54
N GLY A 28 -9.14 8.46 -9.12
CA GLY A 28 -9.16 7.30 -10.02
C GLY A 28 -7.79 6.86 -10.55
N ARG A 29 -6.73 7.62 -10.25
CA ARG A 29 -5.34 7.29 -10.57
C ARG A 29 -4.63 6.65 -9.37
N SER A 30 -3.55 5.93 -9.65
CA SER A 30 -2.65 5.42 -8.61
C SER A 30 -1.53 6.43 -8.43
N VAL A 31 -1.32 6.89 -7.19
CA VAL A 31 -0.25 7.82 -6.86
C VAL A 31 0.66 7.15 -5.83
N ARG A 32 1.96 7.10 -6.12
CA ARG A 32 2.95 6.63 -5.17
C ARG A 32 3.29 7.75 -4.20
N LYS A 33 2.95 7.58 -2.92
CA LYS A 33 3.34 8.48 -1.84
C LYS A 33 4.49 7.90 -1.03
N GLU A 34 5.30 8.77 -0.47
CA GLU A 34 6.43 8.42 0.40
C GLU A 34 6.39 9.30 1.65
N ASP A 35 6.25 8.67 2.82
CA ASP A 35 6.13 9.33 4.10
C ASP A 35 7.40 9.16 4.92
N TYR A 36 7.93 10.26 5.44
CA TYR A 36 9.03 10.24 6.40
C TYR A 36 8.55 9.76 7.78
N LEU A 37 9.22 8.77 8.36
CA LEU A 37 8.84 8.15 9.64
C LEU A 37 9.83 8.40 10.79
N GLY A 38 10.93 9.12 10.54
CA GLY A 38 11.95 9.39 11.55
C GLY A 38 13.22 8.57 11.39
N LEU A 39 14.06 8.57 12.43
CA LEU A 39 15.33 7.85 12.46
C LEU A 39 15.11 6.34 12.41
N ALA A 40 15.92 5.64 11.62
CA ALA A 40 15.86 4.19 11.44
C ALA A 40 16.14 3.40 12.73
N ASP A 41 16.93 4.00 13.62
CA ASP A 41 17.31 3.41 14.91
C ASP A 41 16.33 3.76 16.04
N SER A 42 15.30 4.57 15.75
CA SER A 42 14.28 4.89 16.75
C SER A 42 13.21 3.80 16.83
N GLU A 43 12.89 3.37 18.05
CA GLU A 43 11.81 2.42 18.32
C GLU A 43 10.46 2.94 17.81
N LYS A 44 10.24 4.26 17.93
CA LYS A 44 9.06 4.96 17.41
C LYS A 44 8.95 4.81 15.89
N GLY A 45 10.04 5.00 15.15
CA GLY A 45 10.06 4.87 13.69
C GLY A 45 9.79 3.44 13.22
N ARG A 46 10.37 2.45 13.90
CA ARG A 46 10.11 1.02 13.63
C ARG A 46 8.65 0.65 13.88
N SER A 47 8.12 1.04 15.04
CA SER A 47 6.73 0.78 15.42
C SER A 47 5.75 1.43 14.44
N GLU A 48 5.99 2.69 14.04
CA GLU A 48 5.14 3.39 13.09
C GLU A 48 5.19 2.76 11.69
N LEU A 49 6.37 2.32 11.23
CA LEU A 49 6.53 1.64 9.95
C LEU A 49 5.69 0.36 9.90
N LEU A 50 5.82 -0.50 10.92
CA LEU A 50 5.05 -1.74 11.02
C LEU A 50 3.55 -1.46 11.09
N ARG A 51 3.14 -0.44 11.85
CA ARG A 51 1.73 -0.01 11.95
C ARG A 51 1.17 0.40 10.58
N ARG A 52 1.91 1.22 9.82
CA ARG A 52 1.49 1.67 8.48
C ARG A 52 1.44 0.52 7.48
N MET A 53 2.39 -0.39 7.53
CA MET A 53 2.42 -1.58 6.66
C MET A 53 1.20 -2.47 6.92
N ALA A 54 0.88 -2.76 8.19
CA ALA A 54 -0.31 -3.53 8.55
C ALA A 54 -1.61 -2.84 8.12
N ALA A 55 -1.71 -1.51 8.30
CA ALA A 55 -2.86 -0.74 7.85
C ALA A 55 -3.00 -0.73 6.32
N TYR A 56 -1.89 -0.71 5.58
CA TYR A 56 -1.91 -0.80 4.12
C TYR A 56 -2.35 -2.18 3.65
N HIS A 57 -1.80 -3.27 4.21
CA HIS A 57 -2.17 -4.63 3.84
C HIS A 57 -3.67 -4.88 4.00
N ARG A 58 -4.27 -4.47 5.12
CA ARG A 58 -5.73 -4.59 5.31
C ARG A 58 -6.54 -3.89 4.22
N ARG A 59 -6.11 -2.70 3.77
CA ARG A 59 -6.75 -1.98 2.66
C ARG A 59 -6.52 -2.70 1.33
N ALA A 60 -5.31 -3.20 1.10
CA ALA A 60 -4.93 -3.93 -0.11
C ALA A 60 -5.72 -5.24 -0.26
N GLU A 61 -5.92 -5.99 0.82
CA GLU A 61 -6.74 -7.21 0.86
C GLU A 61 -8.18 -6.94 0.41
N GLN A 62 -8.79 -5.87 0.91
CA GLN A 62 -10.14 -5.45 0.48
C GLN A 62 -10.17 -5.12 -1.02
N GLU A 63 -9.13 -4.48 -1.54
CA GLU A 63 -9.03 -4.16 -2.97
C GLU A 63 -8.80 -5.39 -3.84
N PHE A 64 -8.04 -6.38 -3.38
CA PHE A 64 -7.92 -7.67 -4.05
C PHE A 64 -9.26 -8.40 -4.09
N ALA A 65 -9.99 -8.45 -2.98
CA ALA A 65 -11.33 -9.01 -2.92
C ALA A 65 -12.30 -8.32 -3.90
N ARG A 66 -12.30 -6.98 -3.95
CA ARG A 66 -13.09 -6.19 -4.90
C ARG A 66 -12.73 -6.44 -6.37
N ARG A 67 -11.45 -6.66 -6.68
CA ARG A 67 -11.01 -7.00 -8.05
C ARG A 67 -11.52 -8.38 -8.45
N ARG A 68 -11.36 -9.36 -7.56
CA ARG A 68 -11.85 -10.72 -7.77
C ARG A 68 -13.36 -10.75 -7.98
N ALA A 69 -14.14 -10.15 -7.09
CA ALA A 69 -15.60 -10.11 -7.20
C ALA A 69 -16.10 -9.47 -8.50
N ARG A 70 -15.41 -8.42 -8.98
CA ARG A 70 -15.73 -7.79 -10.28
C ARG A 70 -15.51 -8.75 -11.45
N ILE A 71 -14.41 -9.50 -11.44
CA ILE A 71 -14.12 -10.48 -12.49
C ILE A 71 -15.13 -11.64 -12.44
N GLU A 72 -15.42 -12.15 -11.24
CA GLU A 72 -16.44 -13.19 -11.05
C GLU A 72 -17.82 -12.75 -11.57
N SER A 73 -18.22 -11.51 -11.30
CA SER A 73 -19.48 -10.95 -11.83
C SER A 73 -19.50 -10.83 -13.35
N LEU A 74 -18.36 -10.60 -14.01
CA LEU A 74 -18.29 -10.56 -15.47
C LEU A 74 -18.56 -11.94 -16.07
N PHE A 75 -18.03 -13.01 -15.47
CA PHE A 75 -18.29 -14.38 -15.92
C PHE A 75 -19.78 -14.74 -15.79
N SER A 76 -20.39 -14.50 -14.63
CA SER A 76 -21.80 -14.85 -14.41
C SER A 76 -22.76 -14.14 -15.37
N ARG A 77 -22.44 -12.90 -15.79
CA ARG A 77 -23.24 -12.15 -16.76
C ARG A 77 -23.11 -12.71 -18.18
N ALA A 78 -21.94 -13.21 -18.55
CA ALA A 78 -21.73 -13.87 -19.84
C ALA A 78 -22.52 -15.18 -19.92
N ASP A 79 -22.52 -15.97 -18.84
CA ASP A 79 -23.24 -17.26 -18.76
C ASP A 79 -24.77 -17.09 -18.84
N THR A 80 -25.31 -15.95 -18.39
CA THR A 80 -26.76 -15.66 -18.44
C THR A 80 -27.22 -15.11 -19.80
N SER A 81 -26.30 -14.77 -20.70
CA SER A 81 -26.61 -14.16 -22.01
C SER A 81 -26.64 -15.16 -23.17
N THR A 82 -26.57 -16.46 -22.89
CA THR A 82 -26.71 -17.57 -23.87
C THR A 82 -28.05 -18.25 -23.66
#